data_AF-A0A6B0YJQ5-F1
#
_entry.id   AF-A0A6B0YJQ5-F1
#
_cell.length_a   1.000
_cell.length_b   1.000
_cell.length_c   1.000
_cell.angle_alpha   90.00
_cell.angle_beta   90.00
_cell.angle_gamma   90.00
#
_symmetry.space_group_name_H-M   'P 1'
#
loop_
_entity.id
_entity.type
_entity.pdbx_description
1 polymer ?
#
loop_
_entity_poly.entity_id
_entity_poly.type
_entity_poly.pdbx_seq_one_letter_code
_entity_poly.pdbx_strand_id
1 'polypeptide(L)'
;MAAVQGDSHWLPALGILARLIGSEVRAASRRPGCWVVLGLGIVNLLAGLLLDSADWLPTFVALDIVYANFAFALWIVTVSLGGQPPLVRNGMGFIAKAFAPAIVVVAMLTAAGTVAGAVQLWRGNAPLDLPLCVSGLYANLGVSTVHLALLAVAMQAILDRKWLSMGVTAIVWIATNLGFDHPLLRFGAPINPASGMNGYGPFLGSLVATGIYWTGCCIVLLAVGRWAVGRRSGKGGESPQRAMGPNTFAVVWTAAVAWAVSGGWIFHNASIGAPVEAVRNTPGDPPQPDYSRLDLDIVISPLDRFLASRGTAIVVNRHNVPIPNLHFGIPRALGVVALTTTGEMEGIDETAGCHRYRLNRPLEPKETLKVEFDLRWTVIGLADTHSTPRLVENGTFVSTADVIPALGCATGPHPFRTASPVAYRARLSTSLDQVAVTAGTLVRAWKENGWSFFEYESQGPISPFTTIHSGHYAIRREVRDERSFEVFYHPAHRQNVDRMIEAGRVAVAKRPKPETGQGVVRIVEVPDYQPFRYFGFLGIGAAETRRGRTCPVPAATAGKTRRGRGQAPPLRAFAAERAGLVLPYSERGCPLSTPPPSESTPPRA
;
A
#
# COMPACT_ATOMS: atom_id res chain seq x y z
N MET A 1 24.51 -0.28 56.41
CA MET A 1 24.10 -1.67 56.12
C MET A 1 22.73 -1.94 56.75
N ALA A 2 21.67 -1.39 56.19
CA ALA A 2 20.29 -1.82 56.46
C ALA A 2 19.75 -2.31 55.12
N ALA A 3 19.68 -3.62 54.98
CA ALA A 3 19.31 -4.29 53.75
C ALA A 3 17.80 -4.18 53.53
N VAL A 4 17.47 -3.78 52.31
CA VAL A 4 16.16 -3.84 51.67
C VAL A 4 15.69 -5.29 51.66
N GLN A 5 14.88 -5.68 52.66
CA GLN A 5 13.97 -6.83 52.55
C GLN A 5 12.70 -6.32 51.86
N GLY A 6 12.74 -6.24 50.53
CA GLY A 6 11.57 -6.07 49.69
C GLY A 6 10.94 -7.44 49.46
N ASP A 7 9.75 -7.64 50.02
CA ASP A 7 9.04 -8.90 49.98
C ASP A 7 8.83 -9.46 48.56
N SER A 8 9.28 -10.70 48.36
CA SER A 8 9.12 -11.50 47.15
C SER A 8 7.70 -12.09 47.00
N HIS A 9 6.65 -11.35 47.36
CA HIS A 9 5.25 -11.82 47.34
C HIS A 9 4.65 -11.98 45.92
N TRP A 10 5.30 -11.46 44.89
CA TRP A 10 4.81 -11.50 43.51
C TRP A 10 5.18 -12.79 42.76
N LEU A 11 6.31 -13.43 43.11
CA LEU A 11 6.75 -14.69 42.48
C LEU A 11 5.75 -15.86 42.67
N PRO A 12 5.17 -16.08 43.86
CA PRO A 12 4.14 -17.12 44.06
C PRO A 12 2.86 -16.83 43.27
N ALA A 13 2.44 -15.56 43.19
CA ALA A 13 1.23 -15.15 42.48
C ALA A 13 1.36 -15.35 40.95
N LEU A 14 2.53 -15.02 40.39
CA LEU A 14 2.86 -15.32 38.98
C LEU A 14 2.89 -16.82 38.72
N GLY A 15 3.45 -17.62 39.64
CA GLY A 15 3.46 -19.07 39.53
C GLY A 15 2.05 -19.69 39.50
N ILE A 16 1.13 -19.19 40.32
CA ILE A 16 -0.28 -19.62 40.32
C ILE A 16 -0.97 -19.20 39.02
N LEU A 17 -0.76 -17.95 38.56
CA LEU A 17 -1.34 -17.46 37.32
C LEU A 17 -0.88 -18.30 36.11
N ALA A 18 0.42 -18.62 36.03
CA ALA A 18 0.97 -19.48 34.98
C ALA A 18 0.34 -20.88 34.99
N ARG A 19 0.12 -21.48 36.17
CA ARG A 19 -0.59 -22.77 36.29
C ARG A 19 -2.03 -22.69 35.82
N LEU A 20 -2.74 -21.61 36.16
CA LEU A 20 -4.13 -21.39 35.71
C LEU A 20 -4.20 -21.23 34.19
N ILE A 21 -3.32 -20.41 33.60
CA ILE A 21 -3.20 -20.24 32.16
C ILE A 21 -2.92 -21.61 31.49
N GLY A 22 -1.93 -22.35 32.00
CA GLY A 22 -1.59 -23.68 31.48
C GLY A 22 -2.75 -24.67 31.58
N SER A 23 -3.58 -24.58 32.62
CA SER A 23 -4.78 -25.42 32.76
C SER A 23 -5.86 -25.08 31.72
N GLU A 24 -6.10 -23.79 31.45
CA GLU A 24 -7.04 -23.34 30.42
C GLU A 24 -6.55 -23.71 29.01
N VAL A 25 -5.25 -23.54 28.73
CA VAL A 25 -4.63 -23.97 27.45
C VAL A 25 -4.75 -25.49 27.28
N ARG A 26 -4.48 -26.28 28.33
CA ARG A 26 -4.65 -27.74 28.29
C ARG A 26 -6.11 -28.16 28.13
N ALA A 27 -7.04 -27.43 28.71
CA ALA A 27 -8.47 -27.67 28.52
C ALA A 27 -8.90 -27.35 27.08
N ALA A 28 -8.32 -26.30 26.47
CA ALA A 28 -8.52 -25.98 25.06
C ALA A 28 -7.94 -27.08 24.15
N SER A 29 -6.73 -27.55 24.41
CA SER A 29 -6.06 -28.58 23.59
C SER A 29 -6.69 -29.96 23.68
N ARG A 30 -7.48 -30.26 24.72
CA ARG A 30 -8.22 -31.54 24.83
C ARG A 30 -9.48 -31.58 23.95
N ARG A 31 -9.83 -30.49 23.28
CA ARG A 31 -11.05 -30.41 22.46
C ARG A 31 -10.75 -30.88 21.04
N PRO A 32 -11.41 -31.94 20.54
CA PRO A 32 -11.13 -32.48 19.21
C PRO A 32 -11.39 -31.45 18.10
N GLY A 33 -12.39 -30.57 18.26
CA GLY A 33 -12.69 -29.52 17.28
C GLY A 33 -11.54 -28.56 17.02
N CYS A 34 -10.70 -28.24 18.02
CA CYS A 34 -9.55 -27.36 17.81
C CYS A 34 -8.50 -28.00 16.89
N TRP A 35 -8.25 -29.30 17.06
CA TRP A 35 -7.32 -30.06 16.21
C TRP A 35 -7.86 -30.26 14.81
N VAL A 36 -9.17 -30.50 14.65
CA VAL A 36 -9.80 -30.61 13.34
C VAL A 36 -9.67 -29.30 12.56
N VAL A 37 -10.01 -28.16 13.17
CA VAL A 37 -9.92 -26.85 12.50
C VAL A 37 -8.46 -26.48 12.21
N LEU A 38 -7.54 -26.74 13.14
CA LEU A 38 -6.11 -26.53 12.92
C LEU A 38 -5.59 -27.39 11.76
N GLY A 39 -5.94 -28.68 11.74
CA GLY A 39 -5.55 -29.60 10.67
C GLY A 39 -6.08 -29.16 9.31
N LEU A 40 -7.36 -28.80 9.22
CA LEU A 40 -7.95 -28.25 8.00
C LEU A 40 -7.27 -26.95 7.57
N GLY A 41 -6.97 -26.04 8.51
CA GLY A 41 -6.25 -24.81 8.24
C GLY A 41 -4.84 -25.05 7.70
N ILE A 42 -4.10 -26.01 8.27
CA ILE A 42 -2.77 -26.39 7.79
C ILE A 42 -2.85 -27.04 6.40
N VAL A 43 -3.82 -27.92 6.16
CA VAL A 43 -4.02 -28.53 4.84
C VAL A 43 -4.34 -27.46 3.79
N ASN A 44 -5.22 -26.50 4.11
CA ASN A 44 -5.54 -25.39 3.22
C ASN A 44 -4.32 -24.49 2.96
N LEU A 45 -3.53 -24.19 4.00
CA LEU A 45 -2.27 -23.45 3.86
C LEU A 45 -1.26 -24.18 2.96
N LEU A 46 -1.06 -25.48 3.18
CA LEU A 46 -0.18 -26.31 2.36
C LEU A 46 -0.66 -26.34 0.91
N ALA A 47 -1.96 -26.49 0.68
CA ALA A 47 -2.53 -26.43 -0.66
C ALA A 47 -2.22 -25.08 -1.33
N GLY A 48 -2.46 -23.95 -0.64
CA GLY A 48 -2.14 -22.62 -1.15
C GLY A 48 -0.65 -22.44 -1.47
N LEU A 49 0.23 -22.91 -0.58
CA LEU A 49 1.68 -22.81 -0.76
C LEU A 49 2.23 -23.75 -1.84
N LEU A 50 1.62 -24.92 -2.07
CA LEU A 50 2.09 -25.90 -3.07
C LEU A 50 1.50 -25.65 -4.45
N LEU A 51 0.24 -25.20 -4.52
CA LEU A 51 -0.43 -24.87 -5.78
C LEU A 51 -0.04 -23.50 -6.32
N ASP A 52 0.64 -22.66 -5.52
CA ASP A 52 1.18 -21.40 -6.03
C ASP A 52 2.22 -21.67 -7.14
N SER A 53 1.86 -21.20 -8.33
CA SER A 53 2.63 -21.35 -9.56
C SER A 53 3.85 -20.43 -9.67
N ALA A 54 4.19 -19.65 -8.64
CA ALA A 54 5.34 -18.76 -8.73
C ALA A 54 6.65 -19.56 -8.63
N ASP A 55 7.50 -19.37 -9.64
CA ASP A 55 8.87 -19.90 -9.66
C ASP A 55 9.74 -19.35 -8.53
N TRP A 56 9.34 -18.22 -7.93
CA TRP A 56 9.99 -17.54 -6.83
C TRP A 56 8.96 -17.22 -5.75
N LEU A 57 9.14 -17.76 -4.53
CA LEU A 57 8.21 -17.61 -3.41
C LEU A 57 8.84 -16.78 -2.28
N PRO A 58 8.91 -15.44 -2.40
CA PRO A 58 9.47 -14.60 -1.35
C PRO A 58 8.56 -14.55 -0.11
N THR A 59 9.14 -14.18 1.04
CA THR A 59 8.45 -14.23 2.34
C THR A 59 7.16 -13.41 2.39
N PHE A 60 7.09 -12.23 1.75
CA PHE A 60 5.86 -11.44 1.71
C PHE A 60 4.72 -12.13 0.95
N VAL A 61 5.01 -12.86 -0.13
CA VAL A 61 4.01 -13.67 -0.85
C VAL A 61 3.56 -14.86 0.00
N ALA A 62 4.50 -15.52 0.68
CA ALA A 62 4.15 -16.61 1.59
C ALA A 62 3.26 -16.14 2.74
N LEU A 63 3.49 -14.93 3.27
CA LEU A 63 2.63 -14.30 4.28
C LEU A 63 1.23 -14.03 3.74
N ASP A 64 1.09 -13.50 2.52
CA ASP A 64 -0.22 -13.32 1.89
C ASP A 64 -0.98 -14.65 1.74
N ILE A 65 -0.28 -15.73 1.39
CA ILE A 65 -0.86 -17.08 1.33
C ILE A 65 -1.29 -17.53 2.74
N VAL A 66 -0.51 -17.25 3.79
CA VAL A 66 -0.92 -17.50 5.19
C VAL A 66 -2.18 -16.72 5.54
N TYR A 67 -2.25 -15.43 5.21
CA TYR A 67 -3.42 -14.60 5.49
C TYR A 67 -4.67 -15.13 4.79
N ALA A 68 -4.56 -15.47 3.50
CA ALA A 68 -5.68 -15.96 2.71
C ALA A 68 -6.15 -17.36 3.12
N ASN A 69 -5.23 -18.26 3.50
CA ASN A 69 -5.56 -19.69 3.67
C ASN A 69 -5.65 -20.14 5.14
N PHE A 70 -5.06 -19.41 6.09
CA PHE A 70 -5.01 -19.82 7.49
C PHE A 70 -5.80 -18.92 8.44
N ALA A 71 -5.97 -17.63 8.12
CA ALA A 71 -6.60 -16.67 9.03
C ALA A 71 -8.03 -17.05 9.43
N PHE A 72 -8.79 -17.69 8.53
CA PHE A 72 -10.15 -18.14 8.83
C PHE A 72 -10.19 -19.29 9.87
N ALA A 73 -9.27 -20.26 9.77
CA ALA A 73 -9.15 -21.33 10.77
C ALA A 73 -8.76 -20.75 12.15
N LEU A 74 -7.83 -19.79 12.15
CA LEU A 74 -7.42 -19.04 13.33
C LEU A 74 -8.61 -18.30 13.98
N TRP A 75 -9.45 -17.67 13.16
CA TRP A 75 -10.67 -16.98 13.60
C TRP A 75 -11.67 -17.92 14.27
N ILE A 76 -12.00 -19.07 13.63
CA ILE A 76 -12.94 -20.05 14.17
C ILE A 76 -12.49 -20.53 15.56
N VAL A 77 -11.22 -20.91 15.70
CA VAL A 77 -10.68 -21.39 16.97
C VAL A 77 -10.73 -20.29 18.02
N THR A 78 -10.36 -19.06 17.64
CA THR A 78 -10.34 -17.90 18.53
C THR A 78 -11.72 -17.59 19.12
N VAL A 79 -12.74 -17.42 18.27
CA VAL A 79 -14.12 -17.15 18.70
C VAL A 79 -14.67 -18.32 19.53
N SER A 80 -14.38 -19.55 19.12
CA SER A 80 -14.86 -20.75 19.82
C SER A 80 -14.27 -20.94 21.21
N LEU A 81 -13.00 -20.56 21.41
CA LEU A 81 -12.32 -20.64 22.70
C LEU A 81 -12.69 -19.48 23.63
N GLY A 82 -12.80 -18.26 23.09
CA GLY A 82 -13.18 -17.09 23.87
C GLY A 82 -14.65 -17.10 24.30
N GLY A 83 -15.56 -17.63 23.47
CA GLY A 83 -16.98 -17.78 23.77
C GLY A 83 -17.33 -18.78 24.88
N GLN A 84 -16.34 -19.42 25.49
CA GLN A 84 -16.56 -20.42 26.54
C GLN A 84 -16.85 -19.76 27.88
N PRO A 85 -17.85 -20.24 28.65
CA PRO A 85 -18.19 -19.62 29.93
C PRO A 85 -16.96 -19.52 30.84
N PRO A 86 -16.75 -18.35 31.49
CA PRO A 86 -15.63 -18.18 32.39
C PRO A 86 -15.79 -19.17 33.55
N LEU A 87 -14.79 -20.05 33.74
CA LEU A 87 -14.84 -21.10 34.74
C LEU A 87 -14.66 -20.58 36.17
N VAL A 88 -14.39 -19.28 36.39
CA VAL A 88 -13.87 -18.84 37.70
C VAL A 88 -14.43 -17.50 38.18
N ARG A 89 -14.89 -17.49 39.43
CA ARG A 89 -15.40 -16.31 40.17
C ARG A 89 -14.29 -15.37 40.67
N ASN A 90 -13.01 -15.76 40.58
CA ASN A 90 -11.87 -15.00 41.13
C ASN A 90 -11.12 -14.15 40.09
N GLY A 91 -10.34 -13.17 40.54
CA GLY A 91 -9.56 -12.25 39.68
C GLY A 91 -8.56 -12.93 38.76
N MET A 92 -7.74 -13.80 39.33
CA MET A 92 -6.67 -14.49 38.59
C MET A 92 -7.20 -15.47 37.55
N GLY A 93 -8.31 -16.16 37.82
CA GLY A 93 -8.94 -17.07 36.86
C GLY A 93 -9.52 -16.33 35.65
N PHE A 94 -10.09 -15.14 35.85
CA PHE A 94 -10.55 -14.30 34.74
C PHE A 94 -9.38 -13.83 33.86
N ILE A 95 -8.27 -13.40 34.48
CA ILE A 95 -7.06 -13.03 33.75
C ILE A 95 -6.52 -14.24 32.98
N ALA A 96 -6.42 -15.41 33.63
CA ALA A 96 -5.98 -16.63 32.96
C ALA A 96 -6.84 -16.98 31.74
N LYS A 97 -8.16 -16.80 31.84
CA LYS A 97 -9.10 -17.02 30.74
C LYS A 97 -8.89 -16.09 29.56
N ALA A 98 -8.52 -14.83 29.81
CA ALA A 98 -8.22 -13.85 28.76
C ALA A 98 -6.90 -14.17 28.03
N PHE A 99 -5.87 -14.64 28.75
CA PHE A 99 -4.56 -14.97 28.16
C PHE A 99 -4.52 -16.32 27.44
N ALA A 100 -5.31 -17.31 27.88
CA ALA A 100 -5.29 -18.65 27.28
C ALA A 100 -5.54 -18.69 25.76
N PRO A 101 -6.59 -18.05 25.19
CA PRO A 101 -6.80 -18.07 23.75
C PRO A 101 -5.73 -17.27 23.00
N ALA A 102 -5.15 -16.23 23.60
CA ALA A 102 -4.03 -15.49 23.00
C ALA A 102 -2.79 -16.39 22.83
N ILE A 103 -2.48 -17.24 23.82
CA ILE A 103 -1.38 -18.22 23.72
C ILE A 103 -1.67 -19.27 22.64
N VAL A 104 -2.92 -19.74 22.53
CA VAL A 104 -3.32 -20.67 21.46
C VAL A 104 -3.15 -20.02 20.09
N VAL A 105 -3.54 -18.75 19.93
CA VAL A 105 -3.33 -17.97 18.69
C VAL A 105 -1.85 -17.91 18.33
N VAL A 106 -0.98 -17.58 19.28
CA VAL A 106 0.48 -17.55 19.06
C VAL A 106 1.01 -18.93 18.64
N ALA A 107 0.55 -20.01 19.28
CA ALA A 107 0.95 -21.37 18.92
C ALA A 107 0.51 -21.75 17.50
N MET A 108 -0.72 -21.40 17.11
CA MET A 108 -1.25 -21.65 15.76
C MET A 108 -0.50 -20.85 14.69
N LEU A 109 -0.21 -19.58 14.96
CA LEU A 109 0.60 -18.73 14.06
C LEU A 109 2.02 -19.26 13.90
N THR A 110 2.61 -19.76 14.99
CA THR A 110 3.92 -20.42 14.97
C THR A 110 3.87 -21.67 14.09
N ALA A 111 2.84 -22.51 14.23
CA ALA A 111 2.65 -23.67 13.37
C ALA A 111 2.53 -23.28 11.89
N ALA A 112 1.68 -22.30 11.57
CA ALA A 112 1.54 -21.79 10.19
C ALA A 112 2.86 -21.22 9.64
N GLY A 113 3.57 -20.44 10.45
CA GLY A 113 4.88 -19.88 10.10
C GLY A 113 5.94 -20.95 9.85
N THR A 114 5.99 -22.00 10.68
CA THR A 114 6.91 -23.13 10.47
C THR A 114 6.61 -23.88 9.18
N VAL A 115 5.33 -24.10 8.86
CA VAL A 115 4.92 -24.72 7.59
C VAL A 115 5.31 -23.85 6.40
N ALA A 116 4.99 -22.54 6.45
CA ALA A 116 5.32 -21.60 5.38
C ALA A 116 6.83 -21.45 5.17
N GLY A 117 7.61 -21.39 6.25
CA GLY A 117 9.06 -21.36 6.23
C GLY A 117 9.65 -22.67 5.67
N ALA A 118 9.14 -23.82 6.11
CA ALA A 118 9.58 -25.12 5.60
C ALA A 118 9.34 -25.27 4.09
N VAL A 119 8.17 -24.85 3.58
CA VAL A 119 7.89 -24.89 2.14
C VAL A 119 8.79 -23.92 1.35
N GLN A 120 9.04 -22.71 1.86
CA GLN A 120 9.99 -21.77 1.24
C GLN A 120 11.40 -22.36 1.15
N LEU A 121 11.88 -22.95 2.24
CA LEU A 121 13.20 -23.61 2.29
C LEU A 121 13.27 -24.83 1.37
N TRP A 122 12.19 -25.62 1.30
CA TRP A 122 12.10 -26.78 0.40
C TRP A 122 12.12 -26.38 -1.08
N ARG A 123 11.43 -25.30 -1.45
CA ARG A 123 11.51 -24.75 -2.82
C ARG A 123 12.89 -24.19 -3.14
N GLY A 124 13.62 -23.67 -2.13
CA GLY A 124 14.99 -23.17 -2.25
C GLY A 124 15.17 -21.99 -3.21
N ASN A 125 14.07 -21.36 -3.63
CA ASN A 125 14.03 -20.38 -4.71
C ASN A 125 14.06 -18.93 -4.21
N ALA A 126 13.83 -18.70 -2.92
CA ALA A 126 13.78 -17.38 -2.28
C ALA A 126 14.48 -17.38 -0.90
N PRO A 127 15.13 -16.27 -0.51
CA PRO A 127 15.59 -16.11 0.87
C PRO A 127 14.41 -15.96 1.83
N LEU A 128 14.53 -16.55 3.03
CA LEU A 128 13.59 -16.36 4.12
C LEU A 128 13.94 -15.08 4.90
N ASP A 129 13.12 -14.05 4.79
CA ASP A 129 13.22 -12.84 5.59
C ASP A 129 12.54 -13.06 6.94
N LEU A 130 13.33 -13.47 7.94
CA LEU A 130 12.81 -13.79 9.27
C LEU A 130 12.16 -12.57 9.96
N PRO A 131 12.75 -11.36 9.97
CA PRO A 131 12.09 -10.16 10.48
C PRO A 131 10.73 -9.90 9.84
N LEU A 132 10.63 -10.02 8.51
CA LEU A 132 9.37 -9.82 7.81
C LEU A 132 8.35 -10.91 8.14
N CYS A 133 8.79 -12.17 8.22
CA CYS A 133 7.95 -13.30 8.62
C CYS A 133 7.36 -13.11 10.03
N VAL A 134 8.20 -12.76 11.00
CA VAL A 134 7.79 -12.55 12.40
C VAL A 134 6.84 -11.36 12.52
N SER A 135 7.18 -10.21 11.92
CA SER A 135 6.31 -9.03 11.95
C SER A 135 4.97 -9.28 11.26
N GLY A 136 4.96 -9.98 10.13
CA GLY A 136 3.72 -10.34 9.45
C GLY A 136 2.82 -11.27 10.27
N LEU A 137 3.38 -12.37 10.81
CA LEU A 137 2.61 -13.34 11.58
C LEU A 137 2.07 -12.74 12.88
N TYR A 138 2.92 -12.08 13.67
CA TYR A 138 2.55 -11.68 15.04
C TYR A 138 2.03 -10.25 15.12
N ALA A 139 2.63 -9.29 14.41
CA ALA A 139 2.20 -7.90 14.49
C ALA A 139 1.01 -7.63 13.54
N ASN A 140 1.09 -8.06 12.28
CA ASN A 140 0.05 -7.77 11.28
C ASN A 140 -1.20 -8.65 11.44
N LEU A 141 -1.04 -9.98 11.56
CA LEU A 141 -2.17 -10.90 11.77
C LEU A 141 -2.47 -11.19 13.24
N GLY A 142 -1.42 -11.41 14.05
CA GLY A 142 -1.55 -11.92 15.41
C GLY A 142 -2.21 -10.95 16.37
N VAL A 143 -1.82 -9.68 16.38
CA VAL A 143 -2.40 -8.64 17.26
C VAL A 143 -3.92 -8.56 17.07
N SER A 144 -4.40 -8.43 15.84
CA SER A 144 -5.84 -8.35 15.53
C SER A 144 -6.60 -9.60 15.96
N THR A 145 -5.98 -10.77 15.78
CA THR A 145 -6.56 -12.05 16.22
C THR A 145 -6.63 -12.13 17.75
N VAL A 146 -5.60 -11.65 18.46
CA VAL A 146 -5.60 -11.57 19.92
C VAL A 146 -6.69 -10.61 20.40
N HIS A 147 -6.87 -9.44 19.78
CA HIS A 147 -7.98 -8.54 20.12
C HIS A 147 -9.33 -9.21 19.96
N LEU A 148 -9.52 -9.99 18.89
CA LEU A 148 -10.74 -10.76 18.69
C LEU A 148 -10.94 -11.83 19.78
N ALA A 149 -9.86 -12.48 20.22
CA ALA A 149 -9.90 -13.43 21.34
C ALA A 149 -10.38 -12.75 22.63
N LEU A 150 -9.82 -11.58 22.94
CA LEU A 150 -10.17 -10.79 24.12
C LEU A 150 -11.61 -10.28 24.04
N LEU A 151 -12.05 -9.86 22.85
CA LEU A 151 -13.44 -9.48 22.58
C LEU A 151 -14.38 -10.65 22.84
N ALA A 152 -14.07 -11.85 22.33
CA ALA A 152 -14.87 -13.05 22.54
C ALA A 152 -15.03 -13.37 24.04
N VAL A 153 -13.94 -13.28 24.81
CA VAL A 153 -13.95 -13.48 26.27
C VAL A 153 -14.79 -12.40 26.97
N ALA A 154 -14.63 -11.13 26.57
CA ALA A 154 -15.40 -10.03 27.13
C ALA A 154 -16.89 -10.17 26.84
N MET A 155 -17.28 -10.47 25.59
CA MET A 155 -18.67 -10.67 25.19
C MET A 155 -19.28 -11.86 25.92
N GLN A 156 -18.53 -12.96 26.10
CA GLN A 156 -19.00 -14.09 26.88
C GLN A 156 -19.21 -13.73 28.36
N ALA A 157 -18.33 -12.91 28.93
CA ALA A 157 -18.45 -12.43 30.30
C ALA A 157 -19.57 -11.39 30.47
N ILE A 158 -19.96 -10.65 29.43
CA ILE A 158 -21.07 -9.68 29.50
C ILE A 158 -22.42 -10.39 29.31
N LEU A 159 -22.52 -11.27 28.31
CA LEU A 159 -23.79 -11.82 27.84
C LEU A 159 -24.19 -13.12 28.54
N ASP A 160 -23.25 -13.83 29.17
CA ASP A 160 -23.46 -15.11 29.86
C ASP A 160 -24.09 -16.22 29.02
N ARG A 161 -24.03 -16.08 27.69
CA ARG A 161 -24.65 -17.01 26.74
C ARG A 161 -23.65 -17.32 25.63
N LYS A 162 -23.12 -18.55 25.63
CA LYS A 162 -22.10 -19.03 24.69
C LYS A 162 -22.42 -18.69 23.24
N TRP A 163 -23.60 -19.10 22.75
CA TRP A 163 -23.95 -18.92 21.34
C TRP A 163 -24.21 -17.46 20.98
N LEU A 164 -24.78 -16.69 21.90
CA LEU A 164 -25.03 -15.27 21.69
C LEU A 164 -23.71 -14.48 21.64
N SER A 165 -22.78 -14.75 22.55
CA SER A 165 -21.47 -14.07 22.56
C SER A 165 -20.63 -14.42 21.34
N MET A 166 -20.63 -15.69 20.91
CA MET A 166 -20.00 -16.12 19.67
C MET A 166 -20.64 -15.41 18.46
N GLY A 167 -21.97 -15.34 18.40
CA GLY A 167 -22.70 -14.64 17.34
C GLY A 167 -22.37 -13.15 17.28
N VAL A 168 -22.40 -12.45 18.41
CA VAL A 168 -22.05 -11.02 18.49
C VAL A 168 -20.60 -10.77 18.08
N THR A 169 -19.67 -11.59 18.57
CA THR A 169 -18.25 -11.48 18.19
C THR A 169 -18.06 -11.71 16.69
N ALA A 170 -18.79 -12.67 16.12
CA ALA A 170 -18.74 -12.94 14.69
C ALA A 170 -19.31 -11.79 13.87
N ILE A 171 -20.42 -11.18 14.30
CA ILE A 171 -21.00 -10.01 13.65
C ILE A 171 -20.03 -8.82 13.66
N VAL A 172 -19.35 -8.55 14.78
CA VAL A 172 -18.34 -7.47 14.85
C VAL A 172 -17.20 -7.70 13.85
N TRP A 173 -16.73 -8.94 13.73
CA TRP A 173 -15.71 -9.29 12.75
C TRP A 173 -16.22 -9.19 11.30
N ILE A 174 -17.43 -9.66 11.01
CA ILE A 174 -18.05 -9.50 9.67
C ILE A 174 -18.20 -8.01 9.35
N ALA A 175 -18.72 -7.21 10.28
CA ALA A 175 -18.91 -5.78 10.11
C ALA A 175 -17.60 -5.05 9.80
N THR A 176 -16.50 -5.44 10.47
CA THR A 176 -15.15 -4.92 10.20
C THR A 176 -14.70 -5.12 8.74
N ASN A 177 -15.26 -6.13 8.05
CA ASN A 177 -14.94 -6.47 6.68
C ASN A 177 -16.01 -6.00 5.66
N LEU A 178 -17.10 -5.33 6.10
CA LEU A 178 -18.20 -4.86 5.23
C LEU A 178 -17.94 -3.49 4.57
N GLY A 179 -16.67 -3.10 4.38
CA GLY A 179 -16.32 -1.89 3.62
C GLY A 179 -16.43 -0.57 4.37
N PHE A 180 -16.34 -0.57 5.72
CA PHE A 180 -16.13 0.68 6.44
C PHE A 180 -14.70 1.17 6.21
N ASP A 181 -14.54 2.37 5.67
CA ASP A 181 -13.23 2.90 5.28
C ASP A 181 -12.43 3.48 6.45
N HIS A 182 -13.11 3.93 7.49
CA HIS A 182 -12.43 4.58 8.62
C HIS A 182 -11.68 3.56 9.52
N PRO A 183 -10.38 3.74 9.81
CA PRO A 183 -9.59 2.80 10.60
C PRO A 183 -10.18 2.48 11.99
N LEU A 184 -10.82 3.46 12.64
CA LEU A 184 -11.46 3.28 13.96
C LEU A 184 -12.68 2.34 13.96
N LEU A 185 -13.29 2.09 12.81
CA LEU A 185 -14.47 1.21 12.69
C LEU A 185 -14.06 -0.23 12.38
N ARG A 186 -12.80 -0.45 12.01
CA ARG A 186 -12.27 -1.78 11.73
C ARG A 186 -11.73 -2.39 13.03
N PHE A 187 -12.44 -3.38 13.57
CA PHE A 187 -12.02 -4.01 14.82
C PHE A 187 -10.70 -4.77 14.65
N GLY A 188 -9.71 -4.42 15.48
CA GLY A 188 -8.34 -4.91 15.37
C GLY A 188 -7.50 -4.06 14.41
N ALA A 189 -6.21 -4.39 14.28
CA ALA A 189 -5.35 -3.76 13.29
C ALA A 189 -5.69 -4.25 11.86
N PRO A 190 -5.64 -3.36 10.84
CA PRO A 190 -5.82 -3.78 9.46
C PRO A 190 -4.66 -4.68 9.02
N ILE A 191 -4.96 -5.68 8.19
CA ILE A 191 -3.94 -6.51 7.54
C ILE A 191 -3.33 -5.68 6.41
N ASN A 192 -2.13 -5.15 6.64
CA ASN A 192 -1.44 -4.33 5.66
C ASN A 192 -0.65 -5.19 4.67
N PRO A 193 -0.47 -4.75 3.41
CA PRO A 193 0.43 -5.41 2.47
C PRO A 193 1.90 -5.19 2.86
N ALA A 194 2.75 -6.16 2.54
CA ALA A 194 4.20 -6.07 2.69
C ALA A 194 4.89 -6.07 1.33
N SER A 195 6.07 -5.46 1.24
CA SER A 195 6.94 -5.53 0.05
C SER A 195 8.31 -6.12 0.40
N GLY A 196 8.91 -6.86 -0.53
CA GLY A 196 10.30 -7.29 -0.43
C GLY A 196 11.33 -6.15 -0.46
N MET A 197 10.94 -4.94 -0.89
CA MET A 197 11.82 -3.76 -0.92
C MET A 197 11.77 -2.93 0.36
N ASN A 198 10.57 -2.78 0.94
CA ASN A 198 10.31 -1.80 2.02
C ASN A 198 9.54 -2.39 3.22
N GLY A 199 9.34 -3.71 3.25
CA GLY A 199 8.56 -4.40 4.28
C GLY A 199 7.17 -3.79 4.44
N TYR A 200 6.79 -3.52 5.69
CA TYR A 200 5.56 -2.81 6.05
C TYR A 200 5.71 -1.28 6.10
N GLY A 201 6.92 -0.74 5.89
CA GLY A 201 7.37 0.65 6.13
C GLY A 201 6.28 1.69 6.39
N PRO A 202 5.49 2.11 5.37
CA PRO A 202 4.49 3.17 5.51
C PRO A 202 3.36 2.83 6.51
N PHE A 203 3.03 1.57 6.71
CA PHE A 203 1.89 1.11 7.52
C PHE A 203 2.23 0.87 8.99
N LEU A 204 3.51 0.89 9.39
CA LEU A 204 3.92 0.59 10.77
C LEU A 204 3.29 1.52 11.80
N GLY A 205 3.21 2.82 11.49
CA GLY A 205 2.54 3.80 12.36
C GLY A 205 1.05 3.48 12.56
N SER A 206 0.39 3.00 11.50
CA SER A 206 -1.01 2.59 11.53
C SER A 206 -1.23 1.36 12.39
N LEU A 207 -0.36 0.37 12.21
CA LEU A 207 -0.38 -0.87 12.96
C LEU A 207 -0.22 -0.64 14.47
N VAL A 208 0.74 0.20 14.86
CA VAL A 208 0.99 0.52 16.27
C VAL A 208 -0.17 1.33 16.88
N ALA A 209 -0.63 2.38 16.20
CA ALA A 209 -1.69 3.24 16.71
C ALA A 209 -3.02 2.47 16.89
N THR A 210 -3.45 1.73 15.86
CA THR A 210 -4.66 0.89 15.93
C THR A 210 -4.51 -0.25 16.93
N GLY A 211 -3.30 -0.82 17.06
CA GLY A 211 -2.97 -1.81 18.08
C GLY A 211 -3.16 -1.27 19.50
N ILE A 212 -2.65 -0.07 19.82
CA ILE A 212 -2.83 0.58 21.12
C ILE A 212 -4.31 0.88 21.37
N TYR A 213 -5.00 1.45 20.38
CA TYR A 213 -6.43 1.77 20.44
C TYR A 213 -7.27 0.55 20.81
N TRP A 214 -7.16 -0.54 20.05
CA TRP A 214 -7.97 -1.73 20.29
C TRP A 214 -7.53 -2.52 21.54
N THR A 215 -6.25 -2.43 21.93
CA THR A 215 -5.79 -3.00 23.21
C THR A 215 -6.47 -2.30 24.39
N GLY A 216 -6.49 -0.96 24.37
CA GLY A 216 -7.18 -0.17 25.39
C GLY A 216 -8.67 -0.50 25.47
N CYS A 217 -9.34 -0.55 24.32
CA CYS A 217 -10.75 -0.98 24.22
C CYS A 217 -10.99 -2.38 24.80
N CYS A 218 -10.16 -3.38 24.45
CA CYS A 218 -10.28 -4.74 24.97
C CYS A 218 -10.10 -4.81 26.49
N ILE A 219 -9.15 -4.07 27.07
CA ILE A 219 -8.94 -4.03 28.52
C ILE A 219 -10.18 -3.45 29.23
N VAL A 220 -10.75 -2.37 28.70
CA VAL A 220 -11.98 -1.78 29.25
C VAL A 220 -13.15 -2.76 29.14
N LEU A 221 -13.35 -3.42 28.00
CA LEU A 221 -14.40 -4.42 27.81
C LEU A 221 -14.25 -5.63 28.73
N LEU A 222 -13.02 -6.11 28.94
CA LEU A 222 -12.73 -7.19 29.89
C LEU A 222 -13.05 -6.78 31.33
N ALA A 223 -12.76 -5.53 31.70
CA ALA A 223 -13.10 -4.99 33.00
C ALA A 223 -14.63 -4.91 33.21
N VAL A 224 -15.37 -4.47 32.18
CA VAL A 224 -16.84 -4.48 32.18
C VAL A 224 -17.38 -5.91 32.29
N GLY A 225 -16.84 -6.86 31.52
CA GLY A 225 -17.22 -8.27 31.60
C GLY A 225 -16.95 -8.87 32.98
N ARG A 226 -15.79 -8.58 33.58
CA ARG A 226 -15.47 -8.98 34.95
C ARG A 226 -16.47 -8.42 35.95
N TRP A 227 -16.83 -7.16 35.82
CA TRP A 227 -17.81 -6.51 36.69
C TRP A 227 -19.21 -7.13 36.52
N ALA A 228 -19.64 -7.43 35.29
CA ALA A 228 -20.90 -8.11 35.00
C ALA A 228 -20.99 -9.50 35.64
N VAL A 229 -19.90 -10.28 35.60
CA VAL A 229 -19.78 -11.57 36.31
C VAL A 229 -19.91 -11.38 37.83
N GLY A 230 -19.28 -10.33 38.38
CA GLY A 230 -19.35 -9.99 39.79
C GLY A 230 -20.77 -9.66 40.28
N ARG A 231 -21.52 -8.86 39.52
CA ARG A 231 -22.92 -8.53 39.85
C ARG A 231 -23.82 -9.75 39.87
N ARG A 232 -23.67 -10.64 38.88
CA ARG A 232 -24.42 -11.92 38.80
C ARG A 232 -24.08 -12.89 39.94
N SER A 233 -22.88 -12.78 40.52
CA SER A 233 -22.41 -13.63 41.61
C SER A 233 -22.77 -13.12 43.01
N GLY A 234 -23.67 -12.13 43.14
CA GLY A 234 -24.15 -11.63 44.43
C GLY A 234 -23.46 -10.35 44.94
N LYS A 235 -22.51 -9.77 44.22
CA LYS A 235 -21.88 -8.45 44.53
C LYS A 235 -22.59 -7.28 43.86
N GLY A 236 -23.93 -7.37 43.75
CA GLY A 236 -24.75 -6.52 42.89
C GLY A 236 -24.82 -5.03 43.25
N GLY A 237 -24.30 -4.60 44.41
CA GLY A 237 -24.35 -3.21 44.90
C GLY A 237 -23.05 -2.41 44.80
N GLU A 238 -21.94 -3.02 44.40
CA GLU A 238 -20.64 -2.33 44.34
C GLU A 238 -20.52 -1.48 43.06
N SER A 239 -20.04 -0.23 43.21
CA SER A 239 -19.66 0.58 42.06
C SER A 239 -18.52 -0.10 41.27
N PRO A 240 -18.39 0.13 39.95
CA PRO A 240 -17.32 -0.46 39.15
C PRO A 240 -15.92 -0.22 39.76
N GLN A 241 -15.71 0.98 40.30
CA GLN A 241 -14.49 1.37 41.01
C GLN A 241 -14.20 0.48 42.23
N ARG A 242 -15.21 0.27 43.10
CA ARG A 242 -15.06 -0.54 44.32
C ARG A 242 -14.88 -2.03 44.01
N ALA A 243 -15.55 -2.53 42.97
CA ALA A 243 -15.46 -3.93 42.56
C ALA A 243 -14.09 -4.31 41.95
N MET A 244 -13.38 -3.33 41.36
CA MET A 244 -12.08 -3.55 40.71
C MET A 244 -10.88 -3.43 41.67
N GLY A 245 -11.02 -2.64 42.74
CA GLY A 245 -9.88 -2.26 43.59
C GLY A 245 -8.96 -1.24 42.90
N PRO A 246 -8.09 -0.55 43.66
CA PRO A 246 -7.36 0.63 43.18
C PRO A 246 -6.40 0.32 42.02
N ASN A 247 -5.67 -0.79 42.08
CA ASN A 247 -4.66 -1.13 41.06
C ASN A 247 -5.30 -1.53 39.73
N THR A 248 -6.35 -2.35 39.75
CA THR A 248 -7.08 -2.71 38.52
C THR A 248 -7.81 -1.50 37.95
N PHE A 249 -8.38 -0.66 38.81
CA PHE A 249 -9.00 0.58 38.36
C PHE A 249 -7.98 1.50 37.67
N ALA A 250 -6.77 1.67 38.23
CA ALA A 250 -5.71 2.45 37.61
C ALA A 250 -5.34 1.91 36.22
N VAL A 251 -5.15 0.59 36.06
CA VAL A 251 -4.86 -0.04 34.76
C VAL A 251 -5.98 0.21 33.75
N VAL A 252 -7.24 0.04 34.15
CA VAL A 252 -8.40 0.27 33.27
C VAL A 252 -8.51 1.74 32.89
N TRP A 253 -8.21 2.66 33.81
CA TRP A 253 -8.22 4.09 33.54
C TRP A 253 -7.11 4.49 32.57
N THR A 254 -5.88 4.00 32.78
CA THR A 254 -4.77 4.21 31.84
C THR A 254 -5.11 3.65 30.46
N ALA A 255 -5.72 2.46 30.38
CA ALA A 255 -6.17 1.87 29.12
C ALA A 255 -7.26 2.71 28.44
N ALA A 256 -8.20 3.27 29.21
CA ALA A 256 -9.25 4.15 28.70
C ALA A 256 -8.69 5.48 28.16
N VAL A 257 -7.71 6.07 28.86
CA VAL A 257 -6.99 7.27 28.39
C VAL A 257 -6.20 6.96 27.11
N ALA A 258 -5.45 5.85 27.10
CA ALA A 258 -4.71 5.42 25.91
C ALA A 258 -5.65 5.18 24.73
N TRP A 259 -6.83 4.57 24.96
CA TRP A 259 -7.86 4.35 23.96
C TRP A 259 -8.40 5.69 23.41
N ALA A 260 -8.74 6.64 24.28
CA ALA A 260 -9.25 7.96 23.86
C ALA A 260 -8.19 8.78 23.09
N VAL A 261 -6.95 8.83 23.60
CA VAL A 261 -5.85 9.59 22.99
C VAL A 261 -5.46 9.01 21.64
N SER A 262 -5.26 7.69 21.56
CA SER A 262 -4.96 7.03 20.28
C SER A 262 -6.13 7.15 19.30
N GLY A 263 -7.38 7.06 19.78
CA GLY A 263 -8.58 7.27 18.97
C GLY A 263 -8.65 8.66 18.35
N GLY A 264 -8.42 9.70 19.16
CA GLY A 264 -8.37 11.09 18.69
C GLY A 264 -7.23 11.34 17.71
N TRP A 265 -6.06 10.76 17.96
CA TRP A 265 -4.90 10.86 17.06
C TRP A 265 -5.14 10.15 15.72
N ILE A 266 -5.71 8.94 15.73
CA ILE A 266 -6.08 8.20 14.51
C ILE A 266 -7.14 8.97 13.74
N PHE A 267 -8.20 9.45 14.40
CA PHE A 267 -9.26 10.23 13.75
C PHE A 267 -8.70 11.47 13.07
N HIS A 268 -7.84 12.23 13.77
CA HIS A 268 -7.17 13.38 13.20
C HIS A 268 -6.37 12.97 11.97
N ASN A 269 -5.41 12.04 12.09
CA ASN A 269 -4.52 11.65 10.99
C ASN A 269 -5.25 10.99 9.79
N ALA A 270 -6.31 10.23 10.05
CA ALA A 270 -7.14 9.64 9.00
C ALA A 270 -7.97 10.71 8.27
N SER A 271 -8.42 11.75 8.98
CA SER A 271 -9.17 12.85 8.37
C SER A 271 -8.32 13.75 7.47
N ILE A 272 -7.05 14.03 7.84
CA ILE A 272 -6.13 14.83 7.02
C ILE A 272 -5.56 14.03 5.86
N GLY A 273 -5.39 12.72 6.03
CA GLY A 273 -4.90 11.79 5.01
C GLY A 273 -5.99 11.26 4.08
N ALA A 274 -7.25 11.67 4.25
CA ALA A 274 -8.36 11.18 3.45
C ALA A 274 -8.11 11.47 1.95
N PRO A 275 -8.31 10.50 1.05
CA PRO A 275 -8.11 10.71 -0.37
C PRO A 275 -9.04 11.81 -0.87
N VAL A 276 -8.45 12.88 -1.41
CA VAL A 276 -9.21 13.92 -2.09
C VAL A 276 -9.61 13.38 -3.46
N GLU A 277 -10.90 13.44 -3.79
CA GLU A 277 -11.37 13.04 -5.12
C GLU A 277 -10.67 13.87 -6.19
N ALA A 278 -10.06 13.17 -7.15
CA ALA A 278 -9.43 13.77 -8.31
C ALA A 278 -10.46 14.58 -9.10
N VAL A 279 -10.26 15.89 -9.23
CA VAL A 279 -11.10 16.73 -10.08
C VAL A 279 -10.77 16.40 -11.53
N ARG A 280 -11.73 15.84 -12.27
CA ARG A 280 -11.55 15.52 -13.68
C ARG A 280 -11.89 16.73 -14.54
N ASN A 281 -11.16 16.89 -15.65
CA ASN A 281 -11.54 17.84 -16.68
C ASN A 281 -12.95 17.49 -17.19
N THR A 282 -13.82 18.48 -17.26
CA THR A 282 -15.16 18.31 -17.83
C THR A 282 -15.21 18.85 -19.26
N PRO A 283 -16.04 18.27 -20.15
CA PRO A 283 -16.32 18.86 -21.45
C PRO A 283 -16.92 20.27 -21.22
N GLY A 284 -16.13 21.31 -21.43
CA GLY A 284 -16.51 22.70 -21.15
C GLY A 284 -15.40 23.56 -20.56
N ASP A 285 -14.34 22.98 -19.97
CA ASP A 285 -13.27 23.82 -19.38
C ASP A 285 -12.56 24.65 -20.45
N PRO A 286 -12.20 25.91 -20.15
CA PRO A 286 -11.58 26.83 -21.10
C PRO A 286 -10.27 26.26 -21.68
N PRO A 287 -9.84 26.73 -22.87
CA PRO A 287 -8.55 26.34 -23.43
C PRO A 287 -7.43 26.74 -22.47
N GLN A 288 -6.48 25.82 -22.27
CA GLN A 288 -5.28 26.01 -21.46
C GLN A 288 -4.05 25.73 -22.35
N PRO A 289 -2.91 26.41 -22.12
CA PRO A 289 -1.71 26.15 -22.90
C PRO A 289 -1.17 24.74 -22.63
N ASP A 290 -0.21 24.33 -23.46
CA ASP A 290 0.50 23.06 -23.29
C ASP A 290 1.93 23.32 -22.82
N TYR A 291 2.51 22.39 -22.08
CA TYR A 291 3.95 22.42 -21.82
C TYR A 291 4.74 22.24 -23.12
N SER A 292 5.88 22.92 -23.21
CA SER A 292 6.87 22.79 -24.29
C SER A 292 8.27 22.47 -23.77
N ARG A 293 8.62 22.98 -22.58
CA ARG A 293 9.88 22.68 -21.88
C ARG A 293 9.63 22.58 -20.38
N LEU A 294 10.30 21.62 -19.74
CA LEU A 294 10.36 21.43 -18.30
C LEU A 294 11.82 21.32 -17.86
N ASP A 295 12.22 22.18 -16.94
CA ASP A 295 13.50 22.11 -16.23
C ASP A 295 13.22 22.00 -14.73
N LEU A 296 13.53 20.84 -14.14
CA LEU A 296 13.13 20.46 -12.79
C LEU A 296 14.34 20.24 -11.89
N ASP A 297 14.25 20.68 -10.64
CA ASP A 297 15.13 20.35 -9.53
C ASP A 297 14.30 19.72 -8.41
N ILE A 298 14.47 18.41 -8.23
CA ILE A 298 13.65 17.58 -7.35
C ILE A 298 14.53 17.05 -6.23
N VAL A 299 14.12 17.33 -4.99
CA VAL A 299 14.74 16.80 -3.78
C VAL A 299 13.80 15.78 -3.17
N ILE A 300 14.27 14.55 -3.00
CA ILE A 300 13.55 13.46 -2.39
C ILE A 300 14.25 13.14 -1.06
N SER A 301 13.56 13.30 0.07
CA SER A 301 14.00 12.79 1.36
C SER A 301 13.13 11.59 1.74
N PRO A 302 13.59 10.35 1.47
CA PRO A 302 12.81 9.15 1.72
C PRO A 302 12.47 8.94 3.20
N LEU A 303 13.42 9.23 4.10
CA LEU A 303 13.27 9.03 5.54
C LEU A 303 12.21 9.98 6.13
N ASP A 304 12.23 11.24 5.72
CA ASP A 304 11.25 12.25 6.15
C ASP A 304 9.92 12.13 5.38
N ARG A 305 9.84 11.23 4.39
CA ARG A 305 8.75 11.13 3.41
C ARG A 305 8.37 12.51 2.87
N PHE A 306 9.39 13.23 2.41
CA PHE A 306 9.30 14.58 1.91
C PHE A 306 9.82 14.66 0.48
N LEU A 307 9.15 15.48 -0.33
CA LEU A 307 9.59 15.82 -1.68
C LEU A 307 9.45 17.33 -1.88
N ALA A 308 10.49 17.96 -2.43
CA ALA A 308 10.41 19.30 -2.98
C ALA A 308 10.63 19.25 -4.49
N SER A 309 9.81 19.97 -5.23
CA SER A 309 9.95 20.14 -6.67
C SER A 309 10.00 21.62 -6.99
N ARG A 310 11.17 22.08 -7.44
CA ARG A 310 11.37 23.42 -7.97
C ARG A 310 11.55 23.32 -9.46
N GLY A 311 10.91 24.17 -10.22
CA GLY A 311 11.01 24.06 -11.66
C GLY A 311 10.70 25.34 -12.41
N THR A 312 11.24 25.39 -13.61
CA THR A 312 10.91 26.36 -14.64
C THR A 312 10.28 25.62 -15.81
N ALA A 313 9.07 26.02 -16.19
CA ALA A 313 8.36 25.49 -17.33
C ALA A 313 8.15 26.58 -18.39
N ILE A 314 8.22 26.20 -19.66
CA ILE A 314 7.75 27.02 -20.77
C ILE A 314 6.45 26.41 -21.29
N VAL A 315 5.36 27.18 -21.21
CA VAL A 315 4.06 26.82 -21.75
C VAL A 315 3.84 27.55 -23.08
N VAL A 316 3.07 26.95 -23.98
CA VAL A 316 2.78 27.49 -25.31
C VAL A 316 1.30 27.39 -25.61
N ASN A 317 0.71 28.45 -26.14
CA ASN A 317 -0.65 28.39 -26.64
C ASN A 317 -0.68 27.65 -27.98
N ARG A 318 -1.06 26.36 -27.97
CA ARG A 318 -1.24 25.58 -29.21
C ARG A 318 -2.64 25.69 -29.80
N HIS A 319 -3.53 26.46 -29.17
CA HIS A 319 -4.87 26.70 -29.68
C HIS A 319 -4.87 27.84 -30.70
N ASN A 320 -5.92 27.90 -31.50
CA ASN A 320 -6.15 28.97 -32.47
C ASN A 320 -6.92 30.16 -31.88
N VAL A 321 -7.05 30.22 -30.55
CA VAL A 321 -7.74 31.29 -29.83
C VAL A 321 -6.84 31.86 -28.74
N PRO A 322 -6.91 33.17 -28.45
CA PRO A 322 -6.18 33.77 -27.34
C PRO A 322 -6.64 33.19 -26.00
N ILE A 323 -5.70 32.98 -25.06
CA ILE A 323 -5.98 32.47 -23.73
C ILE A 323 -5.83 33.62 -22.72
N PRO A 324 -6.92 34.14 -22.13
CA PRO A 324 -6.84 35.23 -21.15
C PRO A 324 -6.52 34.75 -19.72
N ASN A 325 -6.86 33.49 -19.39
CA ASN A 325 -6.77 32.96 -18.03
C ASN A 325 -5.94 31.67 -17.97
N LEU A 326 -5.08 31.57 -16.96
CA LEU A 326 -4.30 30.38 -16.65
C LEU A 326 -4.80 29.75 -15.36
N HIS A 327 -5.03 28.45 -15.42
CA HIS A 327 -5.44 27.65 -14.28
C HIS A 327 -4.34 26.63 -13.96
N PHE A 328 -3.99 26.55 -12.68
CA PHE A 328 -3.05 25.56 -12.18
C PHE A 328 -3.73 24.65 -11.16
N GLY A 329 -3.89 23.38 -11.52
CA GLY A 329 -4.39 22.35 -10.63
C GLY A 329 -3.25 21.80 -9.79
N ILE A 330 -3.30 22.01 -8.49
CA ILE A 330 -2.29 21.54 -7.54
C ILE A 330 -3.03 20.70 -6.49
N PRO A 331 -2.73 19.40 -6.38
CA PRO A 331 -3.33 18.57 -5.34
C PRO A 331 -3.11 19.18 -3.96
N ARG A 332 -4.14 19.15 -3.09
CA ARG A 332 -4.06 19.67 -1.71
C ARG A 332 -2.90 19.12 -0.88
N ALA A 333 -2.43 17.91 -1.22
CA ALA A 333 -1.29 17.28 -0.56
C ALA A 333 0.04 17.99 -0.83
N LEU A 334 0.11 18.81 -1.89
CA LEU A 334 1.25 19.66 -2.21
C LEU A 334 1.04 21.07 -1.66
N GLY A 335 1.94 21.49 -0.76
CA GLY A 335 2.08 22.89 -0.38
C GLY A 335 2.72 23.70 -1.51
N VAL A 336 2.12 24.83 -1.85
CA VAL A 336 2.68 25.80 -2.80
C VAL A 336 3.53 26.80 -2.02
N VAL A 337 4.85 26.77 -2.22
CA VAL A 337 5.77 27.76 -1.65
C VAL A 337 5.81 28.99 -2.54
N ALA A 338 5.94 28.77 -3.85
CA ALA A 338 5.91 29.83 -4.85
C ALA A 338 5.27 29.31 -6.14
N LEU A 339 4.47 30.14 -6.78
CA LEU A 339 4.00 29.95 -8.14
C LEU A 339 4.01 31.31 -8.80
N THR A 340 4.93 31.50 -9.74
CA THR A 340 5.18 32.80 -10.36
C THR A 340 4.93 32.70 -11.86
N THR A 341 4.04 33.56 -12.33
CA THR A 341 3.67 33.72 -13.73
C THR A 341 3.33 35.18 -14.00
N THR A 342 3.26 35.60 -15.26
CA THR A 342 2.77 36.93 -15.60
C THR A 342 1.26 36.99 -15.42
N GLY A 343 0.75 37.97 -14.68
CA GLY A 343 -0.69 38.13 -14.45
C GLY A 343 -1.03 38.33 -12.98
N GLU A 344 -2.29 38.63 -12.71
CA GLU A 344 -2.83 38.78 -11.36
C GLU A 344 -3.54 37.49 -10.94
N MET A 345 -3.29 37.04 -9.72
CA MET A 345 -4.02 35.91 -9.14
C MET A 345 -5.45 36.36 -8.81
N GLU A 346 -6.45 35.69 -9.40
CA GLU A 346 -7.86 36.02 -9.16
C GLU A 346 -8.43 35.29 -7.93
N GLY A 347 -7.88 34.10 -7.63
CA GLY A 347 -8.27 33.34 -6.45
C GLY A 347 -7.89 31.86 -6.52
N ILE A 348 -8.15 31.16 -5.42
CA ILE A 348 -7.90 29.73 -5.27
C ILE A 348 -9.23 29.04 -4.98
N ASP A 349 -9.59 28.07 -5.82
CA ASP A 349 -10.60 27.10 -5.44
C ASP A 349 -9.94 26.06 -4.53
N GLU A 350 -10.08 26.26 -3.23
CA GLU A 350 -9.49 25.36 -2.25
C GLU A 350 -10.04 23.94 -2.40
N THR A 351 -11.30 23.75 -2.81
CA THR A 351 -11.90 22.41 -2.92
C THR A 351 -11.31 21.63 -4.09
N ALA A 352 -11.06 22.29 -5.22
CA ALA A 352 -10.46 21.68 -6.40
C ALA A 352 -8.92 21.72 -6.39
N GLY A 353 -8.30 22.52 -5.52
CA GLY A 353 -6.88 22.85 -5.58
C GLY A 353 -6.52 23.66 -6.83
N CYS A 354 -7.46 24.47 -7.35
CA CYS A 354 -7.27 25.20 -8.59
C CYS A 354 -6.88 26.67 -8.34
N HIS A 355 -5.68 27.03 -8.72
CA HIS A 355 -5.18 28.41 -8.69
C HIS A 355 -5.50 29.10 -10.01
N ARG A 356 -6.22 30.22 -9.96
CA ARG A 356 -6.65 30.96 -11.16
C ARG A 356 -5.90 32.28 -11.29
N TYR A 357 -5.38 32.52 -12.48
CA TYR A 357 -4.65 33.72 -12.85
C TYR A 357 -5.26 34.35 -14.09
N ARG A 358 -5.45 35.67 -14.06
CA ARG A 358 -5.77 36.46 -15.26
C ARG A 358 -4.51 37.09 -15.79
N LEU A 359 -4.20 36.82 -17.04
CA LEU A 359 -3.04 37.39 -17.69
C LEU A 359 -3.25 38.90 -17.92
N ASN A 360 -2.18 39.68 -17.78
CA ASN A 360 -2.20 41.11 -18.11
C ASN A 360 -2.50 41.34 -19.59
N ARG A 361 -2.08 40.39 -20.43
CA ARG A 361 -2.37 40.31 -21.86
C ARG A 361 -2.73 38.86 -22.19
N PRO A 362 -3.81 38.60 -22.96
CA PRO A 362 -4.10 37.24 -23.41
C PRO A 362 -2.92 36.63 -24.14
N LEU A 363 -2.63 35.36 -23.86
CA LEU A 363 -1.57 34.60 -24.52
C LEU A 363 -2.04 34.26 -25.94
N GLU A 364 -1.42 34.88 -26.94
CA GLU A 364 -1.79 34.73 -28.35
C GLU A 364 -1.46 33.34 -28.89
N PRO A 365 -2.11 32.87 -29.97
CA PRO A 365 -1.76 31.60 -30.62
C PRO A 365 -0.25 31.52 -30.93
N LYS A 366 0.36 30.39 -30.55
CA LYS A 366 1.81 30.08 -30.63
C LYS A 366 2.72 30.90 -29.71
N GLU A 367 2.18 31.83 -28.93
CA GLU A 367 2.96 32.58 -27.95
C GLU A 367 3.36 31.68 -26.78
N THR A 368 4.54 31.94 -26.22
CA THR A 368 5.11 31.17 -25.10
C THR A 368 5.16 32.01 -23.83
N LEU A 369 4.96 31.35 -22.70
CA LEU A 369 5.05 31.96 -21.38
C LEU A 369 5.92 31.12 -20.45
N LYS A 370 6.71 31.80 -19.61
CA LYS A 370 7.50 31.17 -18.56
C LYS A 370 6.67 31.07 -17.27
N VAL A 371 6.70 29.90 -16.64
CA VAL A 371 6.09 29.61 -15.35
C VAL A 371 7.16 29.06 -14.42
N GLU A 372 7.27 29.62 -13.22
CA GLU A 372 8.16 29.14 -12.17
C GLU A 372 7.34 28.62 -10.99
N PHE A 373 7.77 27.52 -10.38
CA PHE A 373 7.09 26.93 -9.24
C PHE A 373 8.06 26.35 -8.22
N ASP A 374 7.66 26.39 -6.96
CA ASP A 374 8.26 25.71 -5.83
C ASP A 374 7.12 25.01 -5.06
N LEU A 375 7.07 23.69 -5.20
CA LEU A 375 6.07 22.82 -4.61
C LEU A 375 6.72 21.90 -3.59
N ARG A 376 6.05 21.67 -2.46
CA ARG A 376 6.51 20.77 -1.41
C ARG A 376 5.42 19.78 -1.04
N TRP A 377 5.77 18.51 -1.07
CA TRP A 377 4.92 17.43 -0.59
C TRP A 377 5.51 16.84 0.68
N THR A 378 4.79 16.97 1.78
CA THR A 378 5.06 16.22 3.02
C THR A 378 3.95 15.21 3.19
N VAL A 379 4.30 13.93 3.38
CA VAL A 379 3.29 12.91 3.69
C VAL A 379 2.78 13.15 5.12
N ILE A 380 1.57 13.69 5.22
CA ILE A 380 0.83 13.86 6.47
C ILE A 380 -0.27 12.80 6.51
N GLY A 381 -0.51 12.23 7.70
CA GLY A 381 -1.55 11.23 7.92
C GLY A 381 -1.02 9.80 7.99
N LEU A 382 -1.95 8.88 8.25
CA LEU A 382 -1.68 7.49 8.54
C LEU A 382 -1.90 6.64 7.29
N ALA A 383 -0.86 5.97 6.78
CA ALA A 383 -1.06 5.05 5.66
C ALA A 383 -1.85 3.82 6.11
N ASP A 384 -2.79 3.38 5.29
CA ASP A 384 -3.61 2.19 5.49
C ASP A 384 -3.71 1.35 4.21
N THR A 385 -4.47 0.25 4.24
CA THR A 385 -4.64 -0.66 3.10
C THR A 385 -5.23 -0.01 1.84
N HIS A 386 -5.87 1.15 1.96
CA HIS A 386 -6.46 1.90 0.85
C HIS A 386 -5.55 3.05 0.38
N SER A 387 -4.50 3.33 1.15
CA SER A 387 -3.46 4.27 0.79
C SER A 387 -2.53 3.65 -0.26
N THR A 388 -2.12 4.46 -1.23
CA THR A 388 -1.10 4.10 -2.22
C THR A 388 0.16 4.91 -1.94
N PRO A 389 0.97 4.52 -0.92
CA PRO A 389 2.08 5.35 -0.48
C PRO A 389 3.13 5.47 -1.59
N ARG A 390 3.33 6.71 -2.04
CA ARG A 390 4.22 7.06 -3.17
C ARG A 390 5.62 7.45 -2.72
N LEU A 391 5.71 8.21 -1.63
CA LEU A 391 6.96 8.54 -0.95
C LEU A 391 7.20 7.55 0.18
N VAL A 392 8.21 6.71 0.00
CA VAL A 392 8.56 5.64 0.92
C VAL A 392 10.08 5.53 1.04
N GLU A 393 10.55 4.98 2.15
CA GLU A 393 11.96 4.91 2.47
C GLU A 393 12.76 4.20 1.37
N ASN A 394 12.34 3.03 0.90
CA ASN A 394 12.97 2.34 -0.23
C ASN A 394 11.97 2.08 -1.37
N GLY A 395 12.22 2.65 -2.55
CA GLY A 395 11.36 2.49 -3.73
C GLY A 395 10.27 3.57 -3.84
N THR A 396 10.60 4.83 -3.56
CA THR A 396 9.73 5.98 -3.84
C THR A 396 9.39 6.00 -5.33
N PHE A 397 8.10 6.18 -5.63
CA PHE A 397 7.53 6.24 -6.96
C PHE A 397 6.62 7.46 -7.10
N VAL A 398 7.07 8.48 -7.83
CA VAL A 398 6.26 9.64 -8.19
C VAL A 398 6.25 9.81 -9.70
N SER A 399 5.28 10.56 -10.20
CA SER A 399 5.17 10.91 -11.62
C SER A 399 5.24 12.42 -11.75
N THR A 400 5.35 12.90 -12.98
CA THR A 400 5.29 14.35 -13.25
C THR A 400 4.01 14.99 -12.71
N ALA A 401 2.90 14.25 -12.65
CA ALA A 401 1.65 14.71 -12.05
C ALA A 401 1.77 15.08 -10.55
N ASP A 402 2.79 14.58 -9.85
CA ASP A 402 3.00 14.85 -8.43
C ASP A 402 4.06 15.91 -8.16
N VAL A 403 4.75 16.39 -9.20
CA VAL A 403 5.91 17.26 -9.03
C VAL A 403 5.82 18.53 -9.87
N ILE A 404 4.83 18.65 -10.76
CA ILE A 404 4.55 19.90 -11.47
C ILE A 404 3.07 20.27 -11.36
N PRO A 405 2.73 21.57 -11.44
CA PRO A 405 1.32 21.98 -11.51
C PRO A 405 0.63 21.39 -12.74
N ALA A 406 -0.64 21.01 -12.62
CA ALA A 406 -1.48 20.70 -13.77
C ALA A 406 -1.82 21.97 -14.53
N LEU A 407 -1.86 21.93 -15.88
CA LEU A 407 -2.48 23.01 -16.65
C LEU A 407 -3.99 22.74 -16.79
N GLY A 408 -4.80 23.62 -16.20
CA GLY A 408 -6.23 23.40 -15.96
C GLY A 408 -6.54 23.12 -14.49
N CYS A 409 -7.83 23.09 -14.13
CA CYS A 409 -8.26 22.80 -12.76
C CYS A 409 -8.33 21.29 -12.45
N ALA A 410 -8.07 20.42 -13.42
CA ALA A 410 -8.08 18.99 -13.17
C ALA A 410 -6.89 18.57 -12.29
N THR A 411 -7.21 17.82 -11.25
CA THR A 411 -6.27 17.21 -10.32
C THR A 411 -6.44 15.69 -10.36
N GLY A 412 -5.35 14.94 -10.16
CA GLY A 412 -5.37 13.47 -10.20
C GLY A 412 -4.29 12.86 -11.09
N PRO A 413 -4.31 11.53 -11.32
CA PRO A 413 -3.21 10.79 -11.96
C PRO A 413 -2.97 11.14 -13.43
N HIS A 414 -3.89 11.86 -14.07
CA HIS A 414 -3.76 12.34 -15.45
C HIS A 414 -4.16 13.82 -15.54
N PRO A 415 -3.34 14.73 -14.98
CA PRO A 415 -3.70 16.15 -14.92
C PRO A 415 -3.60 16.84 -16.28
N PHE A 416 -2.81 16.30 -17.21
CA PHE A 416 -2.58 16.93 -18.51
C PHE A 416 -3.72 16.64 -19.48
N ARG A 417 -4.30 17.70 -20.04
CA ARG A 417 -5.37 17.63 -21.04
C ARG A 417 -4.85 17.15 -22.41
N THR A 418 -3.55 17.32 -22.67
CA THR A 418 -2.85 17.02 -23.93
C THR A 418 -1.50 16.34 -23.67
N ALA A 419 -1.16 15.30 -24.45
CA ALA A 419 0.12 14.58 -24.38
C ALA A 419 1.20 15.23 -25.26
N SER A 420 1.20 16.56 -25.34
CA SER A 420 2.10 17.32 -26.22
C SER A 420 3.56 17.09 -25.82
N PRO A 421 4.46 16.70 -26.74
CA PRO A 421 5.86 16.43 -26.41
C PRO A 421 6.58 17.67 -25.84
N VAL A 422 7.45 17.44 -24.85
CA VAL A 422 8.19 18.47 -24.12
C VAL A 422 9.69 18.20 -24.10
N ALA A 423 10.49 19.26 -24.23
CA ALA A 423 11.91 19.19 -23.87
C ALA A 423 12.03 19.02 -22.35
N TYR A 424 12.79 18.03 -21.88
CA TYR A 424 12.82 17.63 -20.47
C TYR A 424 14.24 17.62 -19.93
N ARG A 425 14.45 18.36 -18.83
CA ARG A 425 15.65 18.30 -18.00
C ARG A 425 15.24 18.15 -16.54
N ALA A 426 15.95 17.30 -15.81
CA ALA A 426 15.73 17.13 -14.38
C ALA A 426 17.04 16.90 -13.63
N ARG A 427 17.23 17.63 -12.54
CA ARG A 427 18.17 17.33 -11.47
C ARG A 427 17.41 16.64 -10.35
N LEU A 428 17.86 15.47 -9.94
CA LEU A 428 17.32 14.71 -8.83
C LEU A 428 18.35 14.67 -7.70
N SER A 429 17.90 14.88 -6.48
CA SER A 429 18.71 14.78 -5.27
C SER A 429 18.03 13.82 -4.29
N THR A 430 18.77 12.87 -3.73
CA THR A 430 18.25 11.87 -2.77
C THR A 430 19.30 11.45 -1.75
N SER A 431 18.90 10.60 -0.79
CA SER A 431 19.79 10.03 0.23
C SER A 431 21.08 9.44 -0.37
N LEU A 432 22.18 9.55 0.37
CA LEU A 432 23.54 9.22 -0.07
C LEU A 432 23.72 7.79 -0.60
N ASP A 433 22.89 6.87 -0.12
CA ASP A 433 22.89 5.44 -0.40
C ASP A 433 21.78 5.02 -1.39
N GLN A 434 21.06 5.98 -1.95
CA GLN A 434 20.03 5.76 -2.97
C GLN A 434 20.43 6.26 -4.34
N VAL A 435 19.77 5.68 -5.35
CA VAL A 435 19.83 6.10 -6.74
C VAL A 435 18.48 6.67 -7.12
N ALA A 436 18.48 7.91 -7.61
CA ALA A 436 17.30 8.53 -8.18
C ALA A 436 17.34 8.43 -9.71
N VAL A 437 16.21 8.08 -10.34
CA VAL A 437 16.13 7.86 -11.79
C VAL A 437 14.83 8.38 -12.37
N THR A 438 14.91 8.97 -13.57
CA THR A 438 13.77 9.46 -14.36
C THR A 438 14.00 9.22 -15.86
N ALA A 439 13.13 9.74 -16.72
CA ALA A 439 13.32 9.73 -18.18
C ALA A 439 14.49 10.62 -18.63
N GLY A 440 14.99 10.35 -19.84
CA GLY A 440 16.13 11.05 -20.42
C GLY A 440 17.45 10.31 -20.22
N THR A 441 18.52 10.84 -20.79
CA THR A 441 19.88 10.28 -20.65
C THR A 441 20.51 10.85 -19.39
N LEU A 442 21.19 10.00 -18.61
CA LEU A 442 21.97 10.47 -17.46
C LEU A 442 23.17 11.27 -17.99
N VAL A 443 23.22 12.55 -17.67
CA VAL A 443 24.29 13.48 -18.04
C VAL A 443 25.41 13.42 -17.00
N ARG A 444 25.04 13.46 -15.72
CA ARG A 444 25.99 13.53 -14.61
C ARG A 444 25.41 12.87 -13.36
N ALA A 445 26.26 12.20 -12.58
CA ALA A 445 25.94 11.74 -11.24
C ALA A 445 27.11 12.05 -10.30
N TRP A 446 26.82 12.52 -9.09
CA TRP A 446 27.84 12.83 -8.08
C TRP A 446 27.28 12.75 -6.67
N LYS A 447 28.17 12.78 -5.67
CA LYS A 447 27.82 12.84 -4.26
C LYS A 447 28.45 14.06 -3.63
N GLU A 448 27.68 14.80 -2.84
CA GLU A 448 28.12 16.04 -2.22
C GLU A 448 27.26 16.35 -0.98
N ASN A 449 27.87 16.87 0.09
CA ASN A 449 27.18 17.27 1.32
C ASN A 449 26.22 16.23 1.92
N GLY A 450 26.53 14.93 1.78
CA GLY A 450 25.68 13.84 2.29
C GLY A 450 24.48 13.48 1.40
N TRP A 451 24.44 13.96 0.16
CA TRP A 451 23.38 13.67 -0.83
C TRP A 451 23.97 13.05 -2.10
N SER A 452 23.15 12.26 -2.78
CA SER A 452 23.40 11.78 -4.15
C SER A 452 22.62 12.63 -5.14
N PHE A 453 23.29 13.08 -6.20
CA PHE A 453 22.73 13.94 -7.24
C PHE A 453 22.81 13.29 -8.62
N PHE A 454 21.77 13.48 -9.43
CA PHE A 454 21.66 12.92 -10.78
C PHE A 454 21.05 13.96 -11.72
N GLU A 455 21.70 14.25 -12.83
CA GLU A 455 21.17 15.12 -13.89
C GLU A 455 20.78 14.29 -15.11
N TYR A 456 19.54 14.47 -15.55
CA TYR A 456 18.95 13.81 -16.72
C TYR A 456 18.49 14.84 -17.75
N GLU A 457 18.72 14.53 -19.03
CA GLU A 457 18.28 15.37 -20.14
C GLU A 457 17.77 14.51 -21.31
N SER A 458 16.62 14.90 -21.88
CA SER A 458 16.07 14.21 -23.04
C SER A 458 16.77 14.66 -24.34
N GLN A 459 17.07 13.71 -25.23
CA GLN A 459 17.70 14.02 -26.53
C GLN A 459 16.74 14.70 -27.53
N GLY A 460 15.45 14.58 -27.29
CA GLY A 460 14.38 15.24 -28.04
C GLY A 460 13.13 15.39 -27.16
N PRO A 461 12.04 15.93 -27.71
CA PRO A 461 10.79 16.09 -26.98
C PRO A 461 10.22 14.72 -26.55
N ILE A 462 9.86 14.58 -25.28
CA ILE A 462 9.30 13.34 -24.71
C ILE A 462 7.88 13.59 -24.19
N SER A 463 7.19 12.51 -23.83
CA SER A 463 5.92 12.61 -23.10
C SER A 463 6.09 13.48 -21.84
N PRO A 464 5.19 14.44 -21.57
CA PRO A 464 5.18 15.20 -20.31
C PRO A 464 4.80 14.30 -19.13
N PHE A 465 4.22 13.12 -19.40
CA PHE A 465 4.03 12.06 -18.44
C PHE A 465 5.30 11.23 -18.36
N THR A 466 6.03 11.34 -17.25
CA THR A 466 7.14 10.47 -16.91
C THR A 466 7.11 10.12 -15.42
N THR A 467 7.99 9.22 -15.01
CA THR A 467 8.11 8.72 -13.63
C THR A 467 9.48 9.04 -13.07
N ILE A 468 9.52 9.33 -11.78
CA ILE A 468 10.70 9.64 -10.99
C ILE A 468 10.71 8.67 -9.82
N HIS A 469 11.87 8.05 -9.60
CA HIS A 469 12.04 6.98 -8.64
C HIS A 469 13.24 7.25 -7.74
N SER A 470 13.19 6.75 -6.51
CA SER A 470 14.34 6.71 -5.61
C SER A 470 14.35 5.44 -4.78
N GLY A 471 15.48 4.77 -4.68
CA GLY A 471 15.62 3.56 -3.87
C GLY A 471 17.04 3.00 -3.86
N HIS A 472 17.22 1.93 -3.08
CA HIS A 472 18.48 1.17 -3.01
C HIS A 472 18.53 0.20 -4.19
N TYR A 473 18.89 0.71 -5.36
CA TYR A 473 18.93 -0.09 -6.59
C TYR A 473 20.31 -0.65 -6.88
N ALA A 474 20.36 -1.94 -7.20
CA ALA A 474 21.36 -2.49 -8.10
C ALA A 474 20.92 -2.21 -9.55
N ILE A 475 21.89 -2.01 -10.45
CA ILE A 475 21.63 -1.66 -11.84
C ILE A 475 22.25 -2.72 -12.74
N ARG A 476 21.43 -3.34 -13.59
CA ARG A 476 21.90 -4.18 -14.69
C ARG A 476 21.67 -3.43 -16.00
N ARG A 477 22.72 -3.28 -16.79
CA ARG A 477 22.70 -2.52 -18.05
C ARG A 477 23.31 -3.33 -19.18
N GLU A 478 22.69 -3.24 -20.35
CA GLU A 478 23.26 -3.68 -21.62
C GLU A 478 23.16 -2.56 -22.66
N VAL A 479 24.17 -2.41 -23.51
CA VAL A 479 24.24 -1.39 -24.55
C VAL A 479 24.43 -2.06 -25.91
N ARG A 480 23.62 -1.66 -26.90
CA ARG A 480 23.71 -2.13 -28.28
C ARG A 480 23.21 -1.07 -29.25
N ASP A 481 23.93 -0.82 -30.35
CA ASP A 481 23.56 0.12 -31.41
C ASP A 481 23.17 1.51 -30.86
N GLU A 482 24.02 2.07 -29.97
CA GLU A 482 23.80 3.33 -29.25
C GLU A 482 22.55 3.39 -28.37
N ARG A 483 21.91 2.24 -28.11
CA ARG A 483 20.75 2.12 -27.24
C ARG A 483 21.12 1.36 -25.97
N SER A 484 20.62 1.79 -24.81
CA SER A 484 20.77 1.05 -23.55
C SER A 484 19.45 0.53 -23.03
N PHE A 485 19.50 -0.69 -22.53
CA PHE A 485 18.43 -1.29 -21.75
C PHE A 485 18.93 -1.47 -20.31
N GLU A 486 18.22 -0.87 -19.36
CA GLU A 486 18.62 -0.79 -17.95
C GLU A 486 17.50 -1.33 -17.05
N VAL A 487 17.88 -2.15 -16.08
CA VAL A 487 16.98 -2.66 -15.04
C VAL A 487 17.51 -2.21 -13.70
N PHE A 488 16.72 -1.40 -13.00
CA PHE A 488 16.94 -0.95 -11.63
C PHE A 488 16.12 -1.86 -10.73
N TYR A 489 16.79 -2.62 -9.88
CA TYR A 489 16.16 -3.66 -9.07
C TYR A 489 16.74 -3.65 -7.66
N HIS A 490 15.97 -4.14 -6.70
CA HIS A 490 16.45 -4.34 -5.35
C HIS A 490 17.52 -5.45 -5.35
N PRO A 491 18.68 -5.29 -4.70
CA PRO A 491 19.78 -6.26 -4.79
C PRO A 491 19.41 -7.71 -4.48
N ALA A 492 18.42 -7.94 -3.60
CA ALA A 492 17.92 -9.27 -3.25
C ALA A 492 17.04 -9.93 -4.34
N HIS A 493 16.59 -9.16 -5.35
CA HIS A 493 15.59 -9.54 -6.36
C HIS A 493 16.21 -9.79 -7.75
N ARG A 494 17.45 -10.30 -7.80
CA ARG A 494 18.20 -10.48 -9.05
C ARG A 494 17.69 -11.60 -9.98
N GLN A 495 16.81 -12.48 -9.51
CA GLN A 495 16.52 -13.79 -10.12
C GLN A 495 16.00 -13.68 -11.56
N ASN A 496 15.24 -12.63 -11.89
CA ASN A 496 14.65 -12.44 -13.22
C ASN A 496 15.39 -11.40 -14.06
N VAL A 497 16.39 -10.71 -13.50
CA VAL A 497 17.01 -9.55 -14.12
C VAL A 497 17.68 -9.92 -15.44
N ASP A 498 18.46 -11.00 -15.50
CA ASP A 498 19.13 -11.39 -16.75
C ASP A 498 18.13 -11.82 -17.84
N ARG A 499 17.01 -12.44 -17.48
CA ARG A 499 15.92 -12.74 -18.43
C ARG A 499 15.26 -11.47 -18.95
N MET A 500 15.07 -10.47 -18.09
CA MET A 500 14.53 -9.17 -18.48
C MET A 500 15.48 -8.42 -19.42
N ILE A 501 16.78 -8.46 -19.16
CA ILE A 501 17.81 -7.88 -20.04
C ILE A 501 17.75 -8.54 -21.42
N GLU A 502 17.75 -9.87 -21.49
CA GLU A 502 17.70 -10.61 -22.76
C GLU A 502 16.40 -10.31 -23.54
N ALA A 503 15.25 -10.31 -22.86
CA ALA A 503 13.98 -9.93 -23.48
C ALA A 503 13.98 -8.48 -23.97
N GLY A 504 14.54 -7.56 -23.18
CA GLY A 504 14.71 -6.15 -23.52
C GLY A 504 15.60 -5.97 -24.75
N ARG A 505 16.72 -6.69 -24.83
CA ARG A 505 17.64 -6.71 -25.96
C ARG A 505 16.93 -7.11 -27.26
N VAL A 506 16.14 -8.19 -27.22
CA VAL A 506 15.34 -8.64 -28.36
C VAL A 506 14.27 -7.59 -28.75
N ALA A 507 13.61 -6.97 -27.77
CA ALA A 507 12.60 -5.96 -28.01
C ALA A 507 13.19 -4.68 -28.65
N VAL A 508 14.33 -4.21 -28.14
CA VAL A 508 15.04 -3.03 -28.68
C VAL A 508 15.57 -3.30 -30.10
N ALA A 509 16.12 -4.49 -30.35
CA ALA A 509 16.63 -4.85 -31.68
C ALA A 509 15.53 -4.90 -32.76
N LYS A 510 14.31 -5.30 -32.38
CA LYS A 510 13.17 -5.41 -33.32
C LYS A 510 12.47 -4.09 -33.61
N ARG A 511 12.65 -3.06 -32.77
CA ARG A 511 11.97 -1.77 -32.94
C ARG A 511 12.90 -0.71 -33.54
N PRO A 512 12.40 0.13 -34.46
CA PRO A 512 13.16 1.28 -34.94
C PRO A 512 13.46 2.23 -33.78
N LYS A 513 14.57 2.98 -33.87
CA LYS A 513 14.91 4.02 -32.90
C LYS A 513 13.77 5.06 -32.90
N PRO A 514 13.31 5.55 -31.73
CA PRO A 514 12.28 6.59 -31.67
C PRO A 514 12.72 7.85 -32.42
N GLU A 515 11.78 8.54 -33.07
CA GLU A 515 12.03 9.85 -33.71
C GLU A 515 12.52 10.91 -32.70
N THR A 516 12.21 10.72 -31.41
CA THR A 516 12.69 11.57 -30.31
C THR A 516 14.20 11.43 -30.04
N GLY A 517 14.88 10.50 -30.72
CA GLY A 517 16.30 10.21 -30.53
C GLY A 517 16.59 9.37 -29.29
N GLN A 518 15.67 9.25 -28.32
CA GLN A 518 15.89 8.53 -27.07
C GLN A 518 16.41 7.11 -27.29
N GLY A 519 17.65 6.88 -26.88
CA GLY A 519 18.30 5.58 -26.93
C GLY A 519 18.17 4.75 -25.65
N VAL A 520 17.60 5.27 -24.57
CA VAL A 520 17.57 4.59 -23.26
C VAL A 520 16.18 4.05 -22.96
N VAL A 521 16.11 2.78 -22.54
CA VAL A 521 14.92 2.11 -22.01
C VAL A 521 15.23 1.59 -20.62
N ARG A 522 14.42 2.00 -19.64
CA ARG A 522 14.57 1.58 -18.24
C ARG A 522 13.37 0.80 -17.73
N ILE A 523 13.63 -0.21 -16.93
CA ILE A 523 12.65 -0.80 -16.02
C ILE A 523 13.13 -0.54 -14.60
N VAL A 524 12.25 -0.01 -13.76
CA VAL A 524 12.51 0.29 -12.36
C VAL A 524 11.56 -0.53 -11.50
N GLU A 525 12.12 -1.28 -10.57
CA GLU A 525 11.34 -2.04 -9.60
C GLU A 525 10.73 -1.08 -8.56
N VAL A 526 9.46 -1.31 -8.20
CA VAL A 526 8.76 -0.55 -7.16
C VAL A 526 8.14 -1.47 -6.10
N PRO A 527 7.85 -0.95 -4.90
CA PRO A 527 7.23 -1.74 -3.85
C PRO A 527 5.85 -2.29 -4.21
N ASP A 528 5.49 -3.36 -3.52
CA ASP A 528 4.34 -4.23 -3.80
C ASP A 528 2.96 -3.63 -3.47
N TYR A 529 2.95 -2.48 -2.81
CA TYR A 529 1.73 -1.77 -2.43
C TYR A 529 1.38 -0.64 -3.41
N GLN A 530 2.00 -0.62 -4.59
CA GLN A 530 1.58 0.28 -5.68
C GLN A 530 0.32 -0.27 -6.36
N PRO A 531 -0.59 0.60 -6.85
CA PRO A 531 -1.89 0.18 -7.39
C PRO A 531 -1.80 -0.45 -8.80
N PHE A 532 -0.61 -0.79 -9.29
CA PHE A 532 -0.37 -1.32 -10.63
C PHE A 532 0.71 -2.41 -10.62
N ARG A 533 0.60 -3.36 -11.54
CA ARG A 533 1.63 -4.38 -11.79
C ARG A 533 2.77 -3.88 -12.67
N TYR A 534 2.42 -3.07 -13.67
CA TYR A 534 3.34 -2.39 -14.57
C TYR A 534 2.77 -1.03 -14.94
N PHE A 535 3.61 -0.01 -14.93
CA PHE A 535 3.25 1.35 -15.30
C PHE A 535 4.42 2.01 -16.00
N GLY A 536 4.28 2.43 -17.25
CA GLY A 536 5.43 2.98 -17.98
C GLY A 536 5.08 4.02 -19.02
N PHE A 537 6.06 4.88 -19.26
CA PHE A 537 6.08 5.88 -20.30
C PHE A 537 7.31 5.66 -21.20
N LEU A 538 7.41 6.40 -22.30
CA LEU A 538 8.49 6.22 -23.27
C LEU A 538 9.87 6.34 -22.58
N GLY A 539 10.64 5.25 -22.61
CA GLY A 539 11.99 5.18 -22.06
C GLY A 539 12.11 4.83 -20.57
N ILE A 540 11.01 4.78 -19.80
CA ILE A 540 11.03 4.37 -18.38
C ILE A 540 9.71 3.71 -17.95
N GLY A 541 9.80 2.51 -17.40
CA GLY A 541 8.69 1.78 -16.79
C GLY A 541 8.96 1.40 -15.34
N ALA A 542 7.89 1.31 -14.56
CA ALA A 542 7.82 0.82 -13.21
C ALA A 542 7.20 -0.57 -13.22
N ALA A 543 7.79 -1.53 -12.51
CA ALA A 543 7.26 -2.88 -12.37
C ALA A 543 7.22 -3.30 -10.90
N GLU A 544 6.11 -3.89 -10.48
CA GLU A 544 5.90 -4.38 -9.12
C GLU A 544 6.69 -5.67 -8.86
N THR A 545 7.13 -5.87 -7.61
CA THR A 545 7.85 -7.05 -7.11
C THR A 545 7.09 -8.37 -7.28
N ARG A 546 5.74 -8.34 -7.31
CA ARG A 546 4.89 -9.49 -6.97
C ARG A 546 4.99 -10.71 -7.88
N ARG A 547 5.37 -10.57 -9.17
CA ARG A 547 5.48 -11.75 -10.08
C ARG A 547 6.52 -11.57 -11.18
N GLY A 548 7.58 -12.36 -11.09
CA GLY A 548 8.50 -12.70 -12.19
C GLY A 548 7.88 -13.53 -13.33
N ARG A 549 6.57 -13.42 -13.57
CA ARG A 549 6.04 -13.90 -14.85
C ARG A 549 6.57 -12.95 -15.91
N THR A 550 7.22 -13.49 -16.92
CA THR A 550 7.42 -12.82 -18.19
C THR A 550 6.08 -12.24 -18.62
N CYS A 551 5.85 -10.95 -18.40
CA CYS A 551 4.94 -10.22 -19.27
C CYS A 551 5.59 -10.36 -20.64
N PRO A 552 4.94 -11.01 -21.62
CA PRO A 552 5.37 -10.83 -22.99
C PRO A 552 5.27 -9.32 -23.20
N VAL A 553 6.41 -8.66 -23.43
CA VAL A 553 6.39 -7.39 -24.16
C VAL A 553 5.46 -7.67 -25.34
N PRO A 554 4.35 -6.93 -25.54
CA PRO A 554 3.47 -7.21 -26.66
C PRO A 554 4.33 -7.15 -27.92
N ALA A 555 4.60 -8.33 -28.50
CA ALA A 555 4.96 -8.41 -29.88
C ALA A 555 3.72 -7.86 -30.57
N ALA A 556 3.83 -6.64 -31.10
CA ALA A 556 2.87 -6.16 -32.06
C ALA A 556 2.85 -7.22 -33.16
N THR A 557 1.83 -8.07 -33.14
CA THR A 557 1.63 -9.12 -34.14
C THR A 557 1.47 -8.41 -35.47
N ALA A 558 2.53 -8.48 -36.29
CA ALA A 558 2.48 -8.13 -37.69
C ALA A 558 1.32 -8.91 -38.33
N GLY A 559 0.29 -8.19 -38.76
CA GLY A 559 -0.91 -8.77 -39.33
C GLY A 559 -0.59 -9.59 -40.57
N LYS A 560 -1.02 -10.85 -40.57
CA LYS A 560 -1.34 -11.57 -41.80
C LYS A 560 -2.83 -11.37 -42.07
N THR A 561 -3.10 -10.55 -43.08
CA THR A 561 -4.42 -10.28 -43.63
C THR A 561 -5.02 -11.55 -44.22
N ARG A 562 -6.24 -11.93 -43.77
CA ARG A 562 -7.15 -12.79 -44.55
C ARG A 562 -8.44 -12.00 -44.81
N ARG A 563 -8.66 -11.68 -46.08
CA ARG A 563 -9.82 -10.98 -46.62
C ARG A 563 -11.09 -11.81 -46.44
N GLY A 564 -12.15 -11.20 -45.94
CA GLY A 564 -13.53 -11.68 -45.99
C GLY A 564 -14.50 -10.52 -45.72
N ARG A 565 -15.43 -10.28 -46.66
CA ARG A 565 -16.28 -9.08 -46.82
C ARG A 565 -17.41 -8.98 -45.78
N GLY A 566 -17.74 -7.76 -45.34
CA GLY A 566 -19.08 -7.43 -44.80
C GLY A 566 -19.17 -6.24 -43.84
N GLN A 567 -19.38 -5.03 -44.40
CA GLN A 567 -19.98 -3.79 -43.82
C GLN A 567 -19.24 -3.00 -42.69
N ALA A 568 -19.02 -1.70 -42.98
CA ALA A 568 -18.59 -0.58 -42.11
C ALA A 568 -19.62 0.58 -42.28
N PRO A 569 -19.78 1.60 -41.38
CA PRO A 569 -18.74 2.59 -40.97
C PRO A 569 -18.92 3.20 -39.53
N PRO A 570 -18.20 4.27 -39.06
CA PRO A 570 -16.91 4.85 -39.48
C PRO A 570 -15.83 4.97 -38.37
N LEU A 571 -14.59 5.08 -38.86
CA LEU A 571 -13.33 5.58 -38.30
C LEU A 571 -13.36 6.54 -37.09
N ARG A 572 -12.82 6.12 -35.93
CA ARG A 572 -12.21 7.01 -34.90
C ARG A 572 -11.04 6.40 -34.09
N ALA A 573 -10.34 5.39 -34.60
CA ALA A 573 -9.28 4.69 -33.85
C ALA A 573 -7.86 4.77 -34.46
N PHE A 574 -7.64 5.52 -35.55
CA PHE A 574 -6.35 5.51 -36.27
C PHE A 574 -5.42 6.71 -36.02
N ALA A 575 -5.66 7.52 -34.98
CA ALA A 575 -4.80 8.66 -34.64
C ALA A 575 -3.97 8.47 -33.35
N ALA A 576 -4.24 7.44 -32.53
CA ALA A 576 -3.58 7.28 -31.23
C ALA A 576 -2.20 6.58 -31.31
N GLU A 577 -1.86 5.93 -32.42
CA GLU A 577 -0.60 5.19 -32.56
C GLU A 577 0.61 6.08 -32.88
N ARG A 578 0.37 7.34 -33.32
CA ARG A 578 1.42 8.37 -33.45
C ARG A 578 1.67 9.18 -32.17
N ALA A 579 0.89 8.97 -31.11
CA ALA A 579 0.93 9.79 -29.90
C ALA A 579 1.65 9.15 -28.69
N GLY A 580 2.30 7.98 -28.86
CA GLY A 580 3.11 7.39 -27.77
C GLY A 580 2.36 7.04 -26.49
N LEU A 581 1.03 6.92 -26.54
CA LEU A 581 0.19 6.57 -25.40
C LEU A 581 0.20 5.05 -25.17
N VAL A 582 0.85 4.61 -24.09
CA VAL A 582 0.62 3.29 -23.49
C VAL A 582 -0.47 3.46 -22.44
N LEU A 583 -1.65 2.86 -22.67
CA LEU A 583 -2.75 2.84 -21.71
C LEU A 583 -2.43 1.91 -20.52
N PRO A 584 -2.90 2.23 -19.30
CA PRO A 584 -2.78 1.32 -18.16
C PRO A 584 -3.62 0.06 -18.43
N TYR A 585 -3.02 -1.11 -18.17
CA TYR A 585 -3.76 -2.37 -18.20
C TYR A 585 -4.58 -2.47 -16.91
N SER A 586 -5.89 -2.20 -16.98
CA SER A 586 -6.81 -2.43 -15.87
C SER A 586 -7.33 -3.87 -15.86
N GLU A 587 -7.72 -4.33 -14.68
CA GLU A 587 -8.04 -5.70 -14.27
C GLU A 587 -9.11 -6.45 -15.10
N ARG A 588 -8.78 -6.90 -16.31
CA ARG A 588 -9.50 -8.01 -16.94
C ARG A 588 -8.55 -9.12 -17.34
N GLY A 589 -8.86 -10.30 -16.81
CA GLY A 589 -7.99 -11.47 -16.75
C GLY A 589 -7.39 -11.89 -18.09
N CYS A 590 -6.27 -12.61 -17.99
CA CYS A 590 -5.80 -13.50 -19.04
C CYS A 590 -6.95 -14.40 -19.50
N PRO A 591 -7.38 -14.35 -20.78
CA PRO A 591 -8.23 -15.40 -21.30
C PRO A 591 -7.34 -16.64 -21.50
N LEU A 592 -7.51 -17.62 -20.60
CA LEU A 592 -7.12 -18.99 -20.88
C LEU A 592 -7.90 -19.44 -22.13
N SER A 593 -7.17 -19.89 -23.15
CA SER A 593 -7.72 -20.43 -24.37
C SER A 593 -8.53 -21.69 -24.09
N THR A 594 -9.86 -21.59 -24.10
CA THR A 594 -10.75 -22.74 -24.29
C THR A 594 -10.97 -22.96 -25.79
N PRO A 595 -10.90 -24.18 -26.32
CA PRO A 595 -11.19 -24.45 -27.72
C PRO A 595 -12.69 -24.24 -28.00
N PRO A 596 -13.08 -23.86 -29.23
CA PRO A 596 -14.48 -23.58 -29.55
C PRO A 596 -15.31 -24.86 -29.48
N PRO A 597 -16.55 -24.82 -28.98
CA PRO A 597 -17.47 -25.94 -29.07
C PRO A 597 -17.89 -26.13 -30.54
N SER A 598 -17.89 -27.38 -30.99
CA SER A 598 -18.37 -27.80 -32.31
C SER A 598 -19.87 -27.52 -32.46
N GLU A 599 -20.26 -26.92 -33.59
CA GLU A 599 -21.65 -26.78 -34.01
C GLU A 599 -22.36 -28.14 -34.13
N SER A 600 -23.59 -28.22 -33.61
CA SER A 600 -24.63 -29.06 -34.20
C SER A 600 -26.04 -28.60 -33.82
N THR A 601 -26.79 -28.20 -34.86
CA THR A 601 -28.25 -28.32 -35.08
C THR A 601 -29.24 -27.28 -34.48
N PRO A 602 -30.39 -27.00 -35.15
CA PRO A 602 -30.98 -25.67 -35.34
C PRO A 602 -32.36 -25.53 -34.63
N PRO A 603 -33.09 -24.38 -34.76
CA PRO A 603 -34.13 -24.01 -33.81
C PRO A 603 -35.47 -24.69 -34.11
N ARG A 604 -36.25 -24.94 -33.05
CA ARG A 604 -37.69 -25.17 -33.17
C ARG A 604 -38.46 -24.37 -32.12
N ALA A 605 -39.39 -23.59 -32.67
CA ALA A 605 -40.59 -22.94 -32.12
C ALA A 605 -40.42 -21.98 -30.95
#